data_AF-A0A5S3R6M1-F1
#
_entry.id   AF-A0A5S3R6M1-F1
#
_cell.length_a   1.000
_cell.length_b   1.000
_cell.length_c   1.000
_cell.angle_alpha   90.00
_cell.angle_beta   90.00
_cell.angle_gamma   90.00
#
_symmetry.space_group_name_H-M   'P 1'
#
loop_
_entity.id
_entity.type
_entity.pdbx_description
1 polymer ?
#
loop_
_entity_poly.entity_id
_entity_poly.type
_entity_poly.pdbx_seq_one_letter_code
_entity_poly.pdbx_strand_id
1 'polypeptide(L)' 'MSHAWFKKQKKVFIAYADETNENQFLVRKGKQYFHLSRRKEIKRLSQDEAYRIFRMISAKEVTFRGIGSFENMQKRSAVQ' A
#
# COMPACT_ATOMS: atom_id res chain seq x y z
N MET A 1 -8.89 -13.26 -11.95
CA MET A 1 -9.90 -13.21 -10.86
C MET A 1 -9.35 -12.55 -9.57
N SER A 2 -8.85 -11.31 -9.61
CA SER A 2 -8.18 -10.67 -8.44
C SER A 2 -8.88 -9.42 -7.88
N HIS A 3 -9.94 -8.92 -8.52
CA HIS A 3 -10.56 -7.64 -8.15
C HIS A 3 -11.52 -7.69 -6.96
N ALA A 4 -12.16 -8.84 -6.71
CA ALA A 4 -13.20 -8.95 -5.67
C ALA A 4 -12.63 -8.96 -4.24
N TRP A 5 -11.46 -9.58 -4.04
CA TRP A 5 -10.79 -9.63 -2.74
C TRP A 5 -10.37 -8.23 -2.25
N PHE A 6 -9.88 -7.37 -3.15
CA PHE A 6 -9.45 -6.01 -2.82
C PHE A 6 -10.60 -5.08 -2.40
N LYS A 7 -11.84 -5.40 -2.78
CA LYS A 7 -13.03 -4.63 -2.38
C LYS A 7 -13.54 -4.96 -0.98
N LYS A 8 -13.30 -6.17 -0.47
CA LYS A 8 -13.79 -6.59 0.87
C LYS A 8 -12.90 -6.17 2.03
N GLN A 9 -11.63 -5.87 1.79
CA GLN A 9 -10.68 -5.54 2.86
C GLN A 9 -10.70 -4.04 3.16
N LYS A 10 -11.04 -3.66 4.41
CA LYS A 10 -11.25 -2.24 4.77
C LYS A 10 -9.95 -1.42 4.75
N LYS A 11 -8.79 -2.08 4.84
CA LYS A 11 -7.47 -1.43 4.83
C LYS A 11 -6.43 -2.31 4.12
N VAL A 12 -6.05 -1.92 2.91
CA VAL A 12 -5.08 -2.62 2.05
C VAL A 12 -3.86 -1.74 1.79
N PHE A 13 -2.72 -2.34 1.48
CA PHE A 13 -1.50 -1.63 1.13
C PHE A 13 -0.78 -2.28 -0.05
N ILE A 14 -0.06 -1.45 -0.80
CA ILE A 14 0.92 -1.87 -1.79
C ILE A 14 2.28 -1.37 -1.29
N ALA A 15 3.21 -2.30 -1.08
CA ALA A 15 4.59 -2.01 -0.75
C ALA A 15 5.41 -1.88 -2.05
N TYR A 16 6.23 -0.84 -2.13
CA TYR A 16 7.13 -0.59 -3.25
C TYR A 16 8.44 0.06 -2.75
N ALA A 17 9.48 0.04 -3.58
CA ALA A 17 10.71 0.80 -3.34
C ALA A 17 10.73 2.03 -4.24
N ASP A 18 11.00 3.20 -3.68
CA ASP A 18 11.19 4.42 -4.46
C ASP A 18 12.53 4.43 -5.23
N GLU A 19 12.84 5.56 -5.86
CA GLU A 19 14.09 5.76 -6.62
C GLU A 19 15.36 5.65 -5.73
N THR A 20 15.24 5.87 -4.43
CA THR A 20 16.31 5.67 -3.45
C THR A 20 16.38 4.23 -2.92
N ASN A 21 15.57 3.33 -3.50
CA ASN A 21 15.39 1.93 -3.10
C ASN A 21 14.88 1.76 -1.66
N GLU A 22 14.25 2.81 -1.12
CA GLU A 22 13.68 2.82 0.23
C GLU A 22 12.24 2.31 0.23
N ASN A 23 11.84 1.60 1.30
CA ASN A 23 10.51 1.03 1.40
C ASN A 23 9.43 2.10 1.61
N GLN A 24 8.45 2.09 0.71
CA GLN A 24 7.27 2.95 0.73
C GLN A 24 6.00 2.10 0.68
N PHE A 25 4.90 2.67 1.17
CA PHE A 25 3.60 2.00 1.15
C PHE A 25 2.50 2.94 0.68
N LEU A 26 1.79 2.52 -0.38
CA LEU A 26 0.51 3.12 -0.77
C LEU A 26 -0.61 2.38 -0.04
N VAL A 27 -1.29 3.04 0.89
CA VAL A 27 -2.34 2.47 1.73
C VAL A 27 -3.69 3.02 1.32
N ARG A 28 -4.69 2.14 1.18
CA ARG A 28 -6.10 2.51 1.01
C ARG A 28 -6.90 2.06 2.22
N LYS A 29 -7.63 2.98 2.84
CA LYS A 29 -8.60 2.72 3.92
C LYS A 29 -9.98 3.20 3.48
N GLY A 30 -10.86 2.29 3.07
CA GLY A 30 -12.14 2.64 2.45
C GLY A 30 -11.97 3.48 1.17
N LYS A 31 -12.38 4.76 1.21
CA LYS A 31 -12.21 5.74 0.11
C LYS A 31 -11.00 6.68 0.30
N GLN A 32 -10.25 6.52 1.39
CA GLN A 32 -9.10 7.36 1.71
C GLN A 32 -7.79 6.69 1.33
N TYR A 33 -6.82 7.49 0.91
CA TYR A 33 -5.50 7.03 0.50
C TYR A 33 -4.41 7.70 1.33
N PHE A 34 -3.34 6.96 1.61
CA PHE A 34 -2.21 7.41 2.41
C PHE A 34 -0.92 6.88 1.80
N HIS A 35 0.13 7.67 1.92
CA HIS A 35 1.50 7.27 1.70
C HIS A 35 2.17 7.09 3.07
N LEU A 36 2.83 5.95 3.27
CA LEU A 36 3.68 5.72 4.44
C LEU A 36 5.11 5.52 3.97
N SER A 37 6.03 6.29 4.55
CA SER A 37 7.46 6.16 4.25
C SER A 37 8.21 5.33 5.28
N ARG A 38 9.43 4.87 4.93
CA ARG A 38 10.35 4.22 5.88
C ARG A 38 10.58 5.04 7.16
N ARG A 39 10.54 6.38 7.06
CA ARG A 39 10.67 7.31 8.19
C ARG A 39 9.42 7.36 9.08
N LYS A 40 8.44 6.49 8.85
CA LYS A 40 7.15 6.43 9.55
C LYS A 40 6.29 7.68 9.36
N GLU A 41 6.59 8.48 8.34
CA GLU A 41 5.77 9.63 7.98
C GLU A 41 4.50 9.13 7.28
N ILE A 42 3.36 9.68 7.69
CA ILE A 42 2.06 9.36 7.10
C ILE A 42 1.56 10.61 6.40
N LYS A 43 1.47 10.56 5.07
CA LYS A 43 0.88 11.63 4.26
C LYS A 43 -0.46 11.17 3.72
N ARG A 44 -1.52 11.95 3.93
CA ARG A 44 -2.81 11.71 3.25
C ARG A 44 -2.67 12.10 1.79
N LEU A 45 -3.20 11.26 0.90
CA LEU A 45 -3.20 11.49 -0.54
C LEU A 45 -4.62 11.80 -1.03
N SER A 46 -4.70 12.64 -2.05
CA SER A 46 -5.84 12.69 -2.95
C SER A 46 -5.94 11.39 -3.77
N GLN A 47 -7.10 11.16 -4.39
CA GLN A 47 -7.28 10.01 -5.28
C GLN A 47 -6.34 10.06 -6.48
N ASP A 48 -6.09 11.25 -7.03
CA ASP A 48 -5.21 11.42 -8.19
C ASP A 48 -3.75 11.16 -7.85
N GLU A 49 -3.26 11.62 -6.69
CA GLU A 49 -1.91 11.29 -6.22
C GLU A 49 -1.73 9.79 -5.99
N ALA A 50 -2.72 9.14 -5.36
CA ALA A 50 -2.70 7.69 -5.15
C ALA A 50 -2.69 6.93 -6.49
N TYR A 51 -3.48 7.40 -7.47
CA TYR A 51 -3.51 6.81 -8.80
C TYR A 51 -2.18 7.00 -9.55
N ARG A 52 -1.53 8.17 -9.43
CA ARG A 52 -0.19 8.40 -10.00
C ARG A 52 0.82 7.38 -9.47
N ILE A 53 0.91 7.20 -8.15
CA ILE A 53 1.80 6.21 -7.54
C ILE A 53 1.48 4.80 -8.04
N PHE A 54 0.20 4.43 -8.08
CA PHE A 54 -0.23 3.14 -8.61
C PHE A 54 0.21 2.92 -10.07
N ARG A 55 0.15 3.96 -10.90
CA ARG A 55 0.63 3.90 -12.29
C ARG A 55 2.15 3.70 -12.36
N MET A 56 2.93 4.42 -11.56
CA MET A 56 4.39 4.23 -11.49
C MET A 56 4.75 2.79 -11.15
N ILE A 57 4.05 2.20 -10.17
CA ILE A 57 4.22 0.79 -9.78
C ILE A 57 3.86 -0.14 -10.95
N SER A 58 2.73 0.12 -11.62
CA SER A 58 2.25 -0.71 -12.73
C SER A 58 3.15 -0.61 -13.97
N ALA A 59 3.75 0.55 -14.21
CA ALA A 59 4.70 0.82 -15.27
C ALA A 59 6.12 0.32 -14.95
N LYS A 60 6.35 -0.23 -13.74
CA LYS A 60 7.66 -0.66 -13.24
C LYS A 60 8.71 0.46 -13.15
N GLU A 61 8.24 1.71 -13.05
CA GLU A 61 9.10 2.86 -12.76
C GLU A 61 9.63 2.82 -11.32
N VAL A 62 8.88 2.16 -10.43
CA VAL A 62 9.28 1.85 -9.05
C VAL A 62 9.20 0.35 -8.79
N THR A 63 10.01 -0.15 -7.87
CA THR A 63 10.10 -1.60 -7.63
C THR A 63 8.94 -2.08 -6.76
N PHE A 64 8.04 -2.89 -7.30
CA PHE A 64 7.00 -3.53 -6.50
C PHE A 64 7.59 -4.54 -5.50
N ARG A 65 7.16 -4.46 -4.24
CA ARG A 65 7.61 -5.36 -3.16
C ARG A 65 6.51 -6.31 -2.68
N GLY A 66 5.24 -5.91 -2.77
CA GLY A 66 4.14 -6.78 -2.37
C GLY A 66 2.83 -6.04 -2.14
N ILE A 67 1.79 -6.82 -1.87
CA ILE A 67 0.45 -6.32 -1.53
C ILE A 67 -0.03 -7.04 -0.27
N GLY A 68 -0.76 -6.35 0.58
CA GLY A 68 -1.28 -6.93 1.80
C GLY A 68 -2.43 -6.13 2.41
N SER A 69 -2.85 -6.56 3.59
CA SER A 69 -3.85 -5.85 4.38
C SER A 69 -3.57 -5.94 5.86
N PHE A 70 -4.03 -4.91 6.56
CA PHE A 70 -3.80 -4.79 7.99
C PHE A 70 -4.74 -5.67 8.83
N GLU A 71 -5.87 -6.12 8.26
CA GLU A 71 -6.79 -7.04 8.94
C GLU A 71 -6.16 -8.43 9.18
N ASN A 72 -5.18 -8.82 8.37
CA ASN A 72 -4.48 -10.10 8.51
C ASN A 72 -3.25 -10.05 9.44
N MET A 73 -2.86 -8.88 9.98
CA MET A 73 -1.71 -8.79 10.89
C MET A 73 -2.05 -9.14 12.34
N GLN A 74 -3.29 -8.89 12.79
CA GLN A 74 -3.69 -9.21 14.18
C GLN A 74 -3.78 -10.71 14.49
N LYS A 75 -3.83 -11.59 13.48
CA LYS A 75 -3.85 -13.04 13.69
C LYS A 75 -2.47 -13.71 13.79
N ARG A 76 -1.37 -12.97 13.61
CA ARG A 76 0.00 -13.55 13.70
C ARG A 76 0.84 -13.06 14.88
N SER A 77 0.33 -12.13 15.70
CA SER A 77 0.97 -11.75 16.97
C SER A 77 0.53 -12.62 18.16
N ALA A 78 -0.10 -13.76 17.90
CA ALA A 78 -0.50 -14.77 18.89
C ALA A 78 -0.04 -16.16 18.44
N VAL A 79 1.24 -16.29 18.08
CA VAL A 79 1.94 -17.57 18.16
C VAL A 79 3.20 -17.27 18.97
N GLN A 80 3.14 -17.74 20.21
CA GLN A 80 4.25 -17.82 21.16
C GLN A 80 5.43 -18.60 20.59
#